data_AF-A0A2S4PPL5-F1
#
_entry.id   AF-A0A2S4PPL5-F1
#
_cell.length_a   1.000
_cell.length_b   1.000
_cell.length_c   1.000
_cell.angle_alpha   90.00
_cell.angle_beta   90.00
_cell.angle_gamma   90.00
#
_symmetry.space_group_name_H-M   'P 1'
#
loop_
_entity.id
_entity.type
_entity.pdbx_description
1 polymer ?
#
loop_
_entity_poly.entity_id
_entity_poly.type
_entity_poly.pdbx_seq_one_letter_code
_entity_poly.pdbx_strand_id
1 'polypeptide(L)'
;MPTDDPELAAFVKTHLTHGPCGPDFPNVPCMRDGKCSKGFPKRWCERTVLAENSYPEYARPNNGITWASERFTFDNRWVVPFNPYLTKKYSAHINVEVAHGIQAIKYLAKYVYKGSDRASLALQGEYDEIALTLQGRYIGPVQAVWRLMPAVIQLPYHLEGRHRVAFTETMTREQVAVAIQSQSSIFIDWMKYNNANPDGRDLVYSDFPLYYTYNKKRGWQKRKKGQSIGRLPVATPRQGEHFYLRTLLTVKRGARSYRDLYTVN
;
A
#
# COMPACT_ATOMS: atom_id res chain seq x y z
N MET A 1 -16.13 31.32 0.90
CA MET A 1 -15.64 31.62 2.26
C MET A 1 -16.72 31.19 3.24
N PRO A 2 -16.42 30.39 4.27
CA PRO A 2 -17.38 30.07 5.33
C PRO A 2 -17.78 31.36 6.03
N THR A 3 -19.08 31.68 6.05
CA THR A 3 -19.63 32.85 6.76
C THR A 3 -20.04 32.50 8.18
N ASP A 4 -20.42 31.24 8.41
CA ASP A 4 -21.05 30.79 9.65
C ASP A 4 -20.04 30.15 10.62
N ASP A 5 -18.76 30.05 10.21
CA ASP A 5 -17.65 29.51 11.02
C ASP A 5 -16.43 30.45 10.95
N PRO A 6 -16.32 31.41 11.88
CA PRO A 6 -15.23 32.39 11.90
C PRO A 6 -13.84 31.77 12.07
N GLU A 7 -13.74 30.67 12.82
CA GLU A 7 -12.49 29.96 13.06
C GLU A 7 -11.98 29.33 11.76
N LEU A 8 -12.85 28.62 11.05
CA LEU A 8 -12.52 28.06 9.75
C LEU A 8 -12.21 29.17 8.73
N ALA A 9 -12.95 30.27 8.75
CA ALA A 9 -12.68 31.41 7.87
C ALA A 9 -11.28 32.01 8.11
N ALA A 10 -10.86 32.16 9.37
CA ALA A 10 -9.51 32.61 9.71
C ALA A 10 -8.43 31.62 9.24
N PHE A 11 -8.68 30.31 9.39
CA PHE A 11 -7.79 29.27 8.91
C PHE A 11 -7.67 29.28 7.37
N VAL A 12 -8.78 29.42 6.66
CA VAL A 12 -8.80 29.48 5.19
C VAL A 12 -7.98 30.67 4.68
N LYS A 13 -8.15 31.85 5.28
CA LYS A 13 -7.42 33.07 4.90
C LYS A 13 -5.90 32.89 5.04
N THR A 14 -5.46 32.23 6.09
CA THR A 14 -4.03 32.08 6.45
C THR A 14 -3.37 30.88 5.78
N HIS A 15 -4.04 29.74 5.69
CA HIS A 15 -3.44 28.48 5.28
C HIS A 15 -3.97 27.94 3.95
N LEU A 16 -5.11 28.38 3.42
CA LEU A 16 -5.68 27.84 2.18
C LEU A 16 -5.76 28.86 1.04
N THR A 17 -5.06 29.99 1.17
CA THR A 17 -4.96 31.01 0.14
C THR A 17 -3.74 30.75 -0.74
N HIS A 18 -3.93 30.68 -2.05
CA HIS A 18 -2.81 30.69 -2.99
C HIS A 18 -2.07 32.02 -2.89
N GLY A 19 -0.74 31.96 -2.77
CA GLY A 19 0.09 33.17 -2.68
C GLY A 19 -0.05 34.07 -3.92
N PRO A 20 0.30 35.35 -3.82
CA PRO A 20 0.24 36.28 -4.94
C PRO A 20 1.07 35.76 -6.11
N CYS A 21 0.47 35.76 -7.30
CA CYS A 21 1.11 35.34 -8.54
C CYS A 21 0.56 36.16 -9.71
N GLY A 22 1.32 36.28 -10.79
CA GLY A 22 0.90 37.00 -11.98
C GLY A 22 2.00 37.91 -12.52
N PRO A 23 1.67 38.85 -13.41
CA PRO A 23 2.63 39.78 -14.00
C PRO A 23 3.41 40.59 -12.96
N ASP A 24 2.77 40.97 -11.86
CA ASP A 24 3.39 41.72 -10.75
C ASP A 24 4.25 40.83 -9.83
N PHE A 25 4.09 39.50 -9.93
CA PHE A 25 4.82 38.51 -9.13
C PHE A 25 5.34 37.37 -10.03
N PRO A 26 6.25 37.66 -10.98
CA PRO A 26 6.65 36.69 -12.01
C PRO A 26 7.59 35.59 -11.49
N ASN A 27 8.31 35.85 -10.40
CA ASN A 27 9.37 34.98 -9.88
C ASN A 27 8.88 33.90 -8.89
N VAL A 28 7.56 33.74 -8.72
CA VAL A 28 7.02 32.75 -7.78
C VAL A 28 6.96 31.34 -8.41
N PRO A 29 7.11 30.25 -7.63
CA PRO A 29 7.25 28.89 -8.17
C PRO A 29 6.08 28.39 -9.02
N CYS A 30 4.89 28.98 -8.87
CA CYS A 30 3.72 28.58 -9.63
C CYS A 30 3.70 29.18 -11.05
N MET A 31 4.48 30.22 -11.35
CA MET A 31 4.52 30.86 -12.65
C MET A 31 5.28 30.01 -13.66
N ARG A 32 4.68 29.79 -14.82
CA ARG A 32 5.28 29.17 -16.01
C ARG A 32 4.80 29.90 -17.25
N ASP A 33 5.73 30.27 -18.14
CA ASP A 33 5.42 30.92 -19.41
C ASP A 33 4.51 32.16 -19.25
N GLY A 34 4.77 32.98 -18.22
CA GLY A 34 4.01 34.20 -17.91
C GLY A 34 2.63 33.97 -17.31
N LYS A 35 2.22 32.72 -17.01
CA LYS A 35 0.92 32.38 -16.42
C LYS A 35 1.08 31.53 -15.17
N CYS A 36 0.13 31.62 -14.25
CA CYS A 36 0.09 30.70 -13.11
C CYS A 36 -0.25 29.29 -13.62
N SER A 37 0.65 28.33 -13.42
CA SER A 37 0.46 26.90 -13.78
C SER A 37 -0.73 26.25 -13.06
N LYS A 38 -1.20 26.87 -11.97
CA LYS A 38 -2.39 26.45 -11.21
C LYS A 38 -3.65 27.22 -11.61
N GLY A 39 -3.54 28.20 -12.51
CA GLY A 39 -4.65 29.00 -13.04
C GLY A 39 -5.30 29.92 -12.00
N PHE A 40 -4.50 30.57 -11.16
CA PHE A 40 -4.97 31.63 -10.25
C PHE A 40 -4.78 33.03 -10.87
N PRO A 41 -5.66 34.00 -10.53
CA PRO A 41 -6.91 33.82 -9.80
C PRO A 41 -7.91 32.97 -10.58
N LYS A 42 -8.76 32.21 -9.88
CA LYS A 42 -9.84 31.44 -10.51
C LYS A 42 -10.93 32.37 -11.04
N ARG A 43 -11.78 31.88 -11.95
CA ARG A 43 -12.96 32.62 -12.40
C ARG A 43 -14.01 32.68 -11.28
N TRP A 44 -14.81 33.75 -11.29
CA TRP A 44 -16.06 33.79 -10.52
C TRP A 44 -17.01 32.71 -11.02
N CYS A 45 -17.71 32.06 -10.10
CA CYS A 45 -18.60 30.95 -10.40
C CYS A 45 -19.67 30.84 -9.32
N GLU A 46 -20.94 31.10 -9.64
CA GLU A 46 -22.01 31.12 -8.62
C GLU A 46 -22.27 29.73 -8.01
N ARG A 47 -22.09 28.66 -8.78
CA ARG A 47 -22.34 27.28 -8.37
C ARG A 47 -21.25 26.35 -8.88
N THR A 48 -20.97 25.27 -8.16
CA THR A 48 -19.99 24.28 -8.62
C THR A 48 -20.48 23.61 -9.89
N VAL A 49 -19.67 23.62 -10.94
CA VAL A 49 -19.95 22.98 -12.23
C VAL A 49 -18.99 21.81 -12.43
N LEU A 50 -19.55 20.64 -12.68
CA LEU A 50 -18.82 19.43 -13.06
C LEU A 50 -18.94 19.28 -14.58
N ALA A 51 -17.90 19.69 -15.31
CA ALA A 51 -17.85 19.54 -16.76
C ALA A 51 -17.24 18.19 -17.15
N GLU A 52 -17.69 17.65 -18.28
CA GLU A 52 -17.25 16.35 -18.78
C GLU A 52 -15.78 16.42 -19.22
N ASN A 53 -14.96 15.49 -18.72
CA ASN A 53 -13.51 15.42 -18.99
C ASN A 53 -12.67 16.63 -18.56
N SER A 54 -13.18 17.54 -17.71
CA SER A 54 -12.39 18.63 -17.12
C SER A 54 -12.37 18.58 -15.59
N TYR A 55 -11.43 19.32 -14.99
CA TYR A 55 -11.49 19.55 -13.55
C TYR A 55 -12.78 20.31 -13.18
N PRO A 56 -13.30 20.13 -11.95
CA PRO A 56 -14.44 20.89 -11.45
C PRO A 56 -14.16 22.39 -11.41
N GLU A 57 -15.15 23.19 -11.79
CA GLU A 57 -15.17 24.61 -11.46
C GLU A 57 -15.96 24.82 -10.17
N TYR A 58 -15.27 25.06 -9.07
CA TYR A 58 -15.90 25.23 -7.76
C TYR A 58 -16.61 26.58 -7.63
N ALA A 59 -17.72 26.58 -6.89
CA ALA A 59 -18.43 27.78 -6.50
C ALA A 59 -17.50 28.78 -5.81
N ARG A 60 -17.38 29.95 -6.43
CA ARG A 60 -16.69 31.16 -6.00
C ARG A 60 -17.62 32.32 -6.36
N PRO A 61 -18.72 32.53 -5.61
CA PRO A 61 -19.64 33.63 -5.86
C PRO A 61 -18.97 34.96 -5.47
N ASN A 62 -19.28 36.05 -6.17
CA ASN A 62 -18.76 37.36 -5.78
C ASN A 62 -19.53 37.91 -4.59
N ASN A 63 -19.05 37.62 -3.38
CA ASN A 63 -19.68 38.01 -2.13
C ASN A 63 -19.10 39.30 -1.51
N GLY A 64 -18.20 39.99 -2.22
CA GLY A 64 -17.56 41.23 -1.75
C GLY A 64 -16.56 41.04 -0.59
N ILE A 65 -16.37 39.80 -0.07
CA ILE A 65 -15.46 39.54 1.04
C ILE A 65 -14.03 39.51 0.52
N THR A 66 -13.21 40.42 1.03
CA THR A 66 -11.77 40.49 0.75
C THR A 66 -10.95 40.39 2.04
N TRP A 67 -9.68 40.03 1.89
CA TRP A 67 -8.68 40.14 2.96
C TRP A 67 -7.35 40.55 2.35
N ALA A 68 -6.61 41.41 3.03
CA ALA A 68 -5.40 42.00 2.49
C ALA A 68 -4.15 41.43 3.18
N SER A 69 -3.08 41.31 2.40
CA SER A 69 -1.72 41.60 2.88
C SER A 69 -1.38 43.03 2.47
N GLU A 70 -0.39 43.67 3.10
CA GLU A 70 -0.02 45.09 2.85
C GLU A 70 0.22 45.45 1.36
N ARG A 71 0.43 44.45 0.50
CA ARG A 71 0.75 44.61 -0.93
C ARG A 71 -0.28 43.99 -1.87
N PHE A 72 -1.24 43.22 -1.35
CA PHE A 72 -2.13 42.43 -2.20
C PHE A 72 -3.48 42.15 -1.53
N THR A 73 -4.57 42.38 -2.26
CA THR A 73 -5.92 42.08 -1.79
C THR A 73 -6.39 40.75 -2.36
N PHE A 74 -6.70 39.81 -1.47
CA PHE A 74 -7.27 38.52 -1.82
C PHE A 74 -8.79 38.54 -1.73
N ASP A 75 -9.40 37.68 -2.53
CA ASP A 75 -10.80 37.30 -2.46
C ASP A 75 -10.93 35.78 -2.60
N ASN A 76 -12.15 35.27 -2.61
CA ASN A 76 -12.37 33.82 -2.65
C ASN A 76 -11.86 33.14 -3.94
N ARG A 77 -11.47 33.86 -5.00
CA ARG A 77 -10.86 33.29 -6.22
C ARG A 77 -9.46 32.74 -5.98
N TRP A 78 -8.83 33.14 -4.87
CA TRP A 78 -7.49 32.72 -4.46
C TRP A 78 -7.49 31.50 -3.54
N VAL A 79 -8.66 31.08 -3.05
CA VAL A 79 -8.76 29.95 -2.10
C VAL A 79 -8.55 28.62 -2.84
N VAL A 80 -7.69 27.76 -2.33
CA VAL A 80 -7.49 26.40 -2.82
C VAL A 80 -8.70 25.53 -2.43
N PRO A 81 -9.19 24.60 -3.28
CA PRO A 81 -10.27 23.69 -2.92
C PRO A 81 -9.98 22.93 -1.62
N PHE A 82 -10.96 22.83 -0.72
CA PHE A 82 -10.79 22.19 0.58
C PHE A 82 -12.09 21.58 1.06
N ASN A 83 -11.99 20.73 2.08
CA ASN A 83 -13.15 20.20 2.81
C ASN A 83 -13.19 20.84 4.21
N PRO A 84 -14.24 21.63 4.55
CA PRO A 84 -14.40 22.27 5.85
C PRO A 84 -14.15 21.36 7.05
N TYR A 85 -14.75 20.16 7.04
CA TYR A 85 -14.63 19.20 8.12
C TYR A 85 -13.20 18.69 8.31
N LEU A 86 -12.54 18.26 7.22
CA LEU A 86 -11.18 17.72 7.30
C LEU A 86 -10.18 18.81 7.70
N THR A 87 -10.27 19.99 7.10
CA THR A 87 -9.41 21.12 7.44
C THR A 87 -9.52 21.48 8.91
N LYS A 88 -10.75 21.56 9.45
CA LYS A 88 -10.99 21.89 10.86
C LYS A 88 -10.54 20.77 11.80
N LYS A 89 -10.85 19.51 11.47
CA LYS A 89 -10.51 18.35 12.30
C LYS A 89 -9.01 18.17 12.52
N TYR A 90 -8.21 18.47 11.49
CA TYR A 90 -6.76 18.23 11.51
C TYR A 90 -5.94 19.52 11.58
N SER A 91 -6.58 20.70 11.56
CA SER A 91 -5.92 22.02 11.53
C SER A 91 -4.77 22.07 10.52
N ALA A 92 -5.01 21.55 9.31
CA ALA A 92 -3.97 21.34 8.30
C ALA A 92 -4.40 21.82 6.91
N HIS A 93 -3.40 22.16 6.08
CA HIS A 93 -3.60 22.47 4.66
C HIS A 93 -3.98 21.19 3.89
N ILE A 94 -5.28 20.90 3.80
CA ILE A 94 -5.81 19.73 3.09
C ILE A 94 -6.50 20.19 1.81
N ASN A 95 -5.83 20.02 0.66
CA ASN A 95 -6.45 20.21 -0.65
C ASN A 95 -7.39 19.02 -0.94
N VAL A 96 -8.65 19.31 -1.22
CA VAL A 96 -9.65 18.29 -1.59
C VAL A 96 -10.25 18.65 -2.92
N GLU A 97 -10.13 17.74 -3.88
CA GLU A 97 -10.69 17.90 -5.21
C GLU A 97 -11.68 16.77 -5.52
N VAL A 98 -12.81 17.14 -6.11
CA VAL A 98 -13.77 16.21 -6.70
C VAL A 98 -13.16 15.64 -7.97
N ALA A 99 -12.96 14.33 -8.01
CA ALA A 99 -12.60 13.63 -9.22
C ALA A 99 -13.85 12.93 -9.77
N HIS A 100 -14.19 13.17 -11.04
CA HIS A 100 -15.37 12.63 -11.71
C HIS A 100 -15.02 12.00 -13.07
N GLY A 101 -15.83 11.05 -13.53
CA GLY A 101 -15.67 10.39 -14.82
C GLY A 101 -14.31 9.69 -15.01
N ILE A 102 -13.77 9.73 -16.23
CA ILE A 102 -12.47 9.12 -16.59
C ILE A 102 -11.32 9.73 -15.78
N GLN A 103 -11.44 11.00 -15.36
CA GLN A 103 -10.41 11.64 -14.55
C GLN A 103 -10.25 10.99 -13.18
N ALA A 104 -11.32 10.49 -12.55
CA ALA A 104 -11.22 9.76 -11.28
C ALA A 104 -10.35 8.50 -11.41
N ILE A 105 -10.53 7.75 -12.49
CA ILE A 105 -9.73 6.56 -12.79
C ILE A 105 -8.27 6.94 -13.05
N LYS A 106 -8.02 7.96 -13.88
CA LYS A 106 -6.66 8.48 -14.13
C LYS A 106 -6.00 8.98 -12.85
N TYR A 107 -6.75 9.64 -11.96
CA TYR A 107 -6.25 10.15 -10.70
C TYR A 107 -5.85 8.99 -9.78
N LEU A 108 -6.74 8.02 -9.58
CA LEU A 108 -6.43 6.81 -8.80
C LEU A 108 -5.21 6.07 -9.36
N ALA A 109 -5.20 5.79 -10.66
CA ALA A 109 -4.08 5.13 -11.32
C ALA A 109 -2.78 5.92 -11.14
N LYS A 110 -2.80 7.24 -11.32
CA LYS A 110 -1.65 8.11 -11.07
C LYS A 110 -1.11 7.88 -9.66
N TYR A 111 -1.92 7.95 -8.61
CA TYR A 111 -1.41 7.82 -7.24
C TYR A 111 -1.05 6.38 -6.84
N VAL A 112 -1.64 5.36 -7.48
CA VAL A 112 -1.23 3.97 -7.32
C VAL A 112 0.12 3.70 -7.98
N TYR A 113 0.37 4.28 -9.16
CA TYR A 113 1.55 3.99 -9.98
C TYR A 113 2.66 5.04 -9.93
N LYS A 114 2.45 6.23 -9.34
CA LYS A 114 3.45 7.32 -9.22
C LYS A 114 4.70 6.89 -8.44
N GLY A 115 4.64 5.76 -7.72
CA GLY A 115 5.75 5.26 -6.91
C GLY A 115 5.93 6.06 -5.62
N SER A 116 6.83 5.59 -4.77
CA SER A 116 7.20 6.31 -3.54
C SER A 116 8.10 7.48 -3.88
N ASP A 117 7.88 8.65 -3.28
CA ASP A 117 8.84 9.75 -3.34
C ASP A 117 10.18 9.29 -2.71
N ARG A 118 11.30 9.70 -3.30
CA ARG A 118 12.65 9.40 -2.80
C ARG A 118 13.31 10.70 -2.36
N ALA A 119 13.78 10.74 -1.12
CA ALA A 119 14.63 11.81 -0.64
C ALA A 119 16.10 11.37 -0.80
N SER A 120 16.90 12.19 -1.47
CA SER A 120 18.36 12.07 -1.44
C SER A 120 18.88 13.14 -0.49
N LEU A 121 19.56 12.70 0.58
CA LEU A 121 20.21 13.60 1.53
C LEU A 121 21.71 13.57 1.25
N ALA A 122 22.30 14.73 0.98
CA ALA A 122 23.75 14.89 0.89
C ALA A 122 24.30 15.16 2.29
N LEU A 123 25.22 14.31 2.75
CA LEU A 123 25.97 14.54 3.99
C LEU A 123 27.21 15.39 3.68
N GLN A 124 27.53 16.37 4.54
CA GLN A 124 28.74 17.17 4.36
C GLN A 124 29.98 16.35 4.76
N GLY A 125 30.87 16.10 3.80
CA GLY A 125 32.16 15.43 3.97
C GLY A 125 32.96 15.45 2.66
N GLU A 126 34.29 15.39 2.72
CA GLU A 126 35.14 15.45 1.53
C GLU A 126 35.05 14.17 0.67
N TYR A 127 34.57 14.36 -0.56
CA TYR A 127 34.84 13.59 -1.78
C TYR A 127 34.61 12.07 -1.78
N ASP A 128 33.36 11.64 -1.58
CA ASP A 128 32.81 10.44 -2.23
C ASP A 128 31.31 10.63 -2.52
N GLU A 129 30.98 11.03 -3.76
CA GLU A 129 29.60 11.30 -4.23
C GLU A 129 28.64 10.11 -4.03
N ILE A 130 29.14 8.87 -4.08
CA ILE A 130 28.33 7.66 -3.96
C ILE A 130 28.13 7.31 -2.47
N ALA A 131 29.16 7.46 -1.65
CA ALA A 131 29.08 7.17 -0.21
C ALA A 131 28.34 8.26 0.60
N LEU A 132 28.27 9.50 0.10
CA LEU A 132 27.68 10.64 0.81
C LEU A 132 26.17 10.85 0.58
N THR A 133 25.53 9.96 -0.20
CA THR A 133 24.09 10.05 -0.46
C THR A 133 23.31 9.04 0.38
N LEU A 134 22.66 9.49 1.46
CA LEU A 134 21.68 8.67 2.15
C LEU A 134 20.38 8.65 1.32
N GLN A 135 20.05 7.50 0.75
CA GLN A 135 18.78 7.32 0.04
C GLN A 135 17.68 6.96 1.04
N GLY A 136 16.91 7.97 1.45
CA GLY A 136 15.71 7.80 2.25
C GLY A 136 14.52 7.50 1.34
N ARG A 137 13.90 6.32 1.50
CA ARG A 137 12.63 6.02 0.83
C ARG A 137 11.46 6.51 1.69
N TYR A 138 10.61 7.37 1.14
CA TYR A 138 9.35 7.70 1.79
C TYR A 138 8.43 6.47 1.78
N ILE A 139 7.99 6.03 2.96
CA ILE A 139 6.99 4.97 3.08
C ILE A 139 5.63 5.64 2.91
N GLY A 140 5.00 5.45 1.76
CA GLY A 140 3.65 5.98 1.52
C GLY A 140 2.62 5.32 2.44
N PRO A 141 1.44 5.95 2.64
CA PRO A 141 0.38 5.41 3.50
C PRO A 141 0.01 3.95 3.22
N VAL A 142 -0.08 3.57 1.93
CA VAL A 142 -0.37 2.18 1.51
C VAL A 142 0.69 1.19 1.98
N GLN A 143 1.97 1.59 1.93
CA GLN A 143 3.08 0.74 2.38
C GLN A 143 3.15 0.67 3.90
N ALA A 144 2.83 1.76 4.59
CA ALA A 144 2.71 1.77 6.05
C ALA A 144 1.59 0.84 6.51
N VAL A 145 0.40 0.90 5.88
CA VAL A 145 -0.71 -0.02 6.14
C VAL A 145 -0.28 -1.46 5.90
N TRP A 146 0.38 -1.76 4.77
CA TRP A 146 0.89 -3.11 4.50
C TRP A 146 1.86 -3.64 5.57
N ARG A 147 2.67 -2.76 6.18
CA ARG A 147 3.58 -3.14 7.28
C ARG A 147 2.86 -3.33 8.61
N LEU A 148 1.71 -2.69 8.80
CA LEU A 148 0.84 -2.90 9.97
C LEU A 148 -0.02 -4.18 9.82
N MET A 149 -0.23 -4.65 8.59
CA MET A 149 -0.92 -5.91 8.34
C MET A 149 -0.06 -7.12 8.75
N PRO A 150 -0.69 -8.25 9.15
CA PRO A 150 0.03 -9.48 9.48
C PRO A 150 0.91 -9.96 8.32
N ALA A 151 2.07 -10.53 8.64
CA ALA A 151 2.97 -11.09 7.64
C ALA A 151 2.27 -12.24 6.89
N VAL A 152 2.48 -12.33 5.57
CA VAL A 152 1.93 -13.42 4.74
C VAL A 152 3.02 -14.46 4.50
N ILE A 153 2.74 -15.72 4.78
CA ILE A 153 3.60 -16.85 4.42
C ILE A 153 2.99 -17.64 3.28
N GLN A 154 3.78 -17.92 2.24
CA GLN A 154 3.37 -18.83 1.17
C GLN A 154 3.48 -20.27 1.68
N LEU A 155 2.39 -21.02 1.51
CA LEU A 155 2.27 -22.41 1.91
C LEU A 155 2.25 -23.29 0.66
N PRO A 156 3.42 -23.63 0.08
CA PRO A 156 3.48 -24.55 -1.04
C PRO A 156 2.90 -25.90 -0.62
N TYR A 157 2.28 -26.58 -1.56
CA TYR A 157 1.81 -27.95 -1.43
C TYR A 157 2.17 -28.69 -2.73
N HIS A 158 2.21 -30.01 -2.65
CA HIS A 158 2.57 -30.85 -3.77
C HIS A 158 1.98 -32.24 -3.54
N LEU A 159 1.92 -33.04 -4.61
CA LEU A 159 1.54 -34.44 -4.51
C LEU A 159 2.63 -35.24 -3.79
N GLU A 160 2.28 -36.44 -3.35
CA GLU A 160 3.22 -37.38 -2.74
C GLU A 160 4.39 -37.66 -3.69
N GLY A 161 5.61 -37.63 -3.17
CA GLY A 161 6.84 -37.77 -3.96
C GLY A 161 7.19 -36.59 -4.89
N ARG A 162 6.34 -35.57 -5.03
CA ARG A 162 6.58 -34.41 -5.94
C ARG A 162 7.08 -33.15 -5.25
N HIS A 163 7.75 -33.28 -4.11
CA HIS A 163 8.37 -32.14 -3.43
C HIS A 163 9.62 -31.68 -4.18
N ARG A 164 9.92 -30.37 -4.11
CA ARG A 164 11.14 -29.83 -4.73
C ARG A 164 12.34 -30.10 -3.84
N VAL A 165 13.40 -30.61 -4.44
CA VAL A 165 14.71 -30.82 -3.82
C VAL A 165 15.70 -29.87 -4.49
N ALA A 166 16.41 -29.07 -3.71
CA ALA A 166 17.45 -28.16 -4.22
C ALA A 166 18.82 -28.84 -4.14
N PHE A 167 19.56 -28.88 -5.24
CA PHE A 167 20.93 -29.38 -5.29
C PHE A 167 21.78 -28.45 -6.15
N THR A 168 23.10 -28.49 -5.97
CA THR A 168 24.05 -27.71 -6.76
C THR A 168 24.73 -28.58 -7.81
N GLU A 169 25.21 -27.97 -8.90
CA GLU A 169 25.93 -28.68 -9.97
C GLU A 169 27.22 -29.37 -9.47
N THR A 170 27.74 -28.91 -8.33
CA THR A 170 28.92 -29.48 -7.66
C THR A 170 28.64 -30.75 -6.84
N MET A 171 27.36 -31.13 -6.64
CA MET A 171 27.03 -32.32 -5.84
C MET A 171 27.20 -33.61 -6.63
N THR A 172 27.80 -34.62 -6.00
CA THR A 172 27.87 -35.97 -6.58
C THR A 172 26.50 -36.66 -6.59
N ARG A 173 26.36 -37.74 -7.37
CA ARG A 173 25.10 -38.51 -7.43
C ARG A 173 24.67 -39.03 -6.05
N GLU A 174 25.63 -39.44 -5.23
CA GLU A 174 25.39 -39.94 -3.87
C GLU A 174 24.89 -38.80 -2.96
N GLN A 175 25.49 -37.62 -3.08
CA GLN A 175 25.05 -36.43 -2.34
C GLN A 175 23.66 -35.97 -2.77
N VAL A 176 23.33 -36.05 -4.06
CA VAL A 176 21.98 -35.77 -4.56
C VAL A 176 20.98 -36.80 -4.03
N ALA A 177 21.33 -38.09 -3.99
CA ALA A 177 20.47 -39.12 -3.41
C ALA A 177 20.19 -38.87 -1.92
N VAL A 178 21.21 -38.49 -1.15
CA VAL A 178 21.06 -38.07 0.25
C VAL A 178 20.20 -36.81 0.36
N ALA A 179 20.36 -35.84 -0.53
CA ALA A 179 19.56 -34.62 -0.56
C ALA A 179 18.07 -34.91 -0.82
N ILE A 180 17.75 -35.84 -1.73
CA ILE A 180 16.37 -36.27 -2.03
C ILE A 180 15.71 -36.90 -0.81
N GLN A 181 16.46 -37.66 -0.01
CA GLN A 181 15.91 -38.33 1.18
C GLN A 181 15.81 -37.41 2.39
N SER A 182 16.73 -36.45 2.52
CA SER A 182 16.85 -35.59 3.71
C SER A 182 16.07 -34.28 3.61
N GLN A 183 15.84 -33.76 2.40
CA GLN A 183 15.13 -32.50 2.26
C GLN A 183 13.64 -32.67 2.52
N SER A 184 13.12 -31.79 3.36
CA SER A 184 11.69 -31.71 3.67
C SER A 184 11.12 -30.43 3.08
N SER A 185 9.80 -30.39 2.96
CA SER A 185 9.07 -29.18 2.62
C SER A 185 8.27 -28.70 3.82
N ILE A 186 7.92 -27.42 3.85
CA ILE A 186 6.98 -26.85 4.83
C ILE A 186 5.63 -27.61 4.89
N PHE A 187 5.22 -28.23 3.78
CA PHE A 187 4.02 -29.07 3.69
C PHE A 187 4.21 -30.44 4.33
N ILE A 188 5.32 -31.11 4.03
CA ILE A 188 5.69 -32.40 4.66
C ILE A 188 5.88 -32.20 6.17
N ASP A 189 6.56 -31.12 6.57
CA ASP A 189 6.81 -30.81 7.97
C ASP A 189 5.52 -30.50 8.74
N TRP A 190 4.49 -29.97 8.09
CA TRP A 190 3.18 -29.77 8.72
C TRP A 190 2.53 -31.10 9.07
N MET A 191 2.53 -32.06 8.14
CA MET A 191 2.02 -33.42 8.41
C MET A 191 2.84 -34.14 9.49
N LYS A 192 4.18 -34.04 9.43
CA LYS A 192 5.08 -34.56 10.47
C LYS A 192 4.77 -33.95 11.84
N TYR A 193 4.54 -32.64 11.89
CA TYR A 193 4.20 -31.94 13.12
C TYR A 193 2.87 -32.43 13.71
N ASN A 194 1.82 -32.52 12.89
CA ASN A 194 0.52 -33.05 13.32
C ASN A 194 0.60 -34.52 13.74
N ASN A 195 1.47 -35.31 13.11
CA ASN A 195 1.67 -36.70 13.53
C ASN A 195 2.27 -36.77 14.94
N ALA A 196 3.29 -35.96 15.23
CA ALA A 196 3.97 -35.93 16.52
C ALA A 196 3.20 -35.19 17.62
N ASN A 197 2.43 -34.16 17.29
CA ASN A 197 1.79 -33.25 18.25
C ASN A 197 0.28 -33.14 17.99
N PRO A 198 -0.56 -33.22 19.04
CA PRO A 198 -2.01 -33.10 18.89
C PRO A 198 -2.52 -31.65 18.85
N ASP A 199 -1.71 -30.67 19.23
CA ASP A 199 -2.11 -29.28 19.52
C ASP A 199 -2.45 -28.43 18.30
N GLY A 200 -2.08 -28.87 17.09
CA GLY A 200 -2.41 -28.20 15.82
C GLY A 200 -3.38 -28.99 14.94
N ARG A 201 -3.95 -30.10 15.44
CA ARG A 201 -4.78 -31.02 14.64
C ARG A 201 -6.18 -30.49 14.35
N ASP A 202 -6.61 -29.46 15.06
CA ASP A 202 -7.85 -28.73 14.82
C ASP A 202 -7.72 -27.69 13.70
N LEU A 203 -6.51 -27.41 13.20
CA LEU A 203 -6.26 -26.40 12.18
C LEU A 203 -6.19 -26.98 10.78
N VAL A 204 -6.72 -26.25 9.81
CA VAL A 204 -6.44 -26.47 8.38
C VAL A 204 -5.07 -25.90 8.03
N TYR A 205 -4.50 -26.34 6.90
CA TYR A 205 -3.13 -25.98 6.54
C TYR A 205 -2.93 -24.46 6.39
N SER A 206 -3.92 -23.73 5.85
CA SER A 206 -3.85 -22.27 5.70
C SER A 206 -3.83 -21.48 7.01
N ASP A 207 -4.39 -22.04 8.07
CA ASP A 207 -4.56 -21.37 9.36
C ASP A 207 -3.41 -21.68 10.31
N PHE A 208 -2.65 -22.73 10.02
CA PHE A 208 -1.48 -23.15 10.80
C PHE A 208 -0.50 -22.00 11.11
N PRO A 209 -0.17 -21.08 10.18
CA PRO A 209 0.75 -19.97 10.46
C PRO A 209 0.25 -18.92 11.45
N LEU A 210 -1.04 -18.90 11.78
CA LEU A 210 -1.60 -18.01 12.80
C LEU A 210 -1.00 -18.36 14.17
N TYR A 211 -0.83 -19.65 14.44
CA TYR A 211 -0.39 -20.18 15.74
C TYR A 211 1.01 -20.78 15.72
N TYR A 212 1.55 -21.06 14.54
CA TYR A 212 2.86 -21.69 14.36
C TYR A 212 3.77 -20.85 13.46
N THR A 213 5.08 -21.02 13.63
CA THR A 213 6.12 -20.43 12.78
C THR A 213 7.00 -21.53 12.22
N TYR A 214 7.50 -21.35 10.99
CA TYR A 214 8.31 -22.34 10.29
C TYR A 214 9.78 -21.94 10.29
N ASN A 215 10.66 -22.87 10.67
CA ASN A 215 12.10 -22.74 10.58
C ASN A 215 12.67 -23.86 9.71
N LYS A 216 13.49 -23.54 8.71
CA LYS A 216 14.05 -24.55 7.78
C LYS A 216 14.84 -25.67 8.45
N LYS A 217 15.47 -25.43 9.60
CA LYS A 217 16.25 -26.44 10.35
C LYS A 217 15.42 -27.19 11.39
N ARG A 218 14.40 -26.55 11.96
CA ARG A 218 13.62 -27.09 13.10
C ARG A 218 12.18 -27.44 12.77
N GLY A 219 11.73 -27.21 11.54
CA GLY A 219 10.35 -27.38 11.12
C GLY A 219 9.40 -26.38 11.78
N TRP A 220 8.17 -26.82 12.02
CA TRP A 220 7.12 -26.03 12.67
C TRP A 220 7.31 -25.95 14.18
N GLN A 221 7.05 -24.77 14.75
CA GLN A 221 7.12 -24.50 16.18
C GLN A 221 5.98 -23.59 16.61
N LYS A 222 5.50 -23.76 17.85
CA LYS A 222 4.46 -22.88 18.41
C LYS A 222 4.96 -21.43 18.45
N ARG A 223 4.14 -20.52 17.93
CA ARG A 223 4.44 -19.11 17.83
C ARG A 223 4.38 -18.45 19.20
N LYS A 224 5.37 -17.62 19.50
CA LYS A 224 5.42 -16.84 20.76
C LYS A 224 4.86 -15.41 20.63
N LYS A 225 4.98 -14.78 19.45
CA LYS A 225 4.56 -13.39 19.21
C LYS A 225 4.07 -13.17 17.77
N GLY A 226 3.12 -12.26 17.62
CA GLY A 226 2.57 -11.82 16.34
C GLY A 226 1.63 -12.85 15.72
N GLN A 227 1.23 -12.60 14.47
CA GLN A 227 0.42 -13.51 13.67
C GLN A 227 0.93 -13.50 12.22
N SER A 228 0.64 -14.56 11.48
CA SER A 228 0.90 -14.61 10.04
C SER A 228 -0.24 -15.30 9.32
N ILE A 229 -0.56 -14.82 8.12
CA ILE A 229 -1.61 -15.39 7.28
C ILE A 229 -0.95 -16.39 6.33
N GLY A 230 -1.40 -17.65 6.37
CA GLY A 230 -1.00 -18.66 5.40
C GLY A 230 -1.73 -18.50 4.08
N ARG A 231 -1.00 -18.48 2.97
CA ARG A 231 -1.60 -18.40 1.64
C ARG A 231 -1.16 -19.58 0.78
N LEU A 232 -2.14 -20.38 0.38
CA LEU A 232 -1.95 -21.46 -0.58
C LEU A 232 -1.78 -20.88 -2.00
N PRO A 233 -0.78 -21.31 -2.77
CA PRO A 233 -0.69 -21.02 -4.20
C PRO A 233 -1.99 -21.34 -4.94
N VAL A 234 -2.30 -20.53 -5.95
CA VAL A 234 -3.46 -20.74 -6.81
C VAL A 234 -3.27 -22.06 -7.57
N ALA A 235 -4.33 -22.86 -7.63
CA ALA A 235 -4.44 -23.97 -8.56
C ALA A 235 -5.62 -23.76 -9.50
N THR A 236 -5.46 -24.16 -10.76
CA THR A 236 -6.52 -24.13 -11.77
C THR A 236 -7.07 -25.53 -12.02
N PRO A 237 -8.36 -25.70 -12.39
CA PRO A 237 -8.94 -27.03 -12.62
C PRO A 237 -8.16 -27.90 -13.64
N ARG A 238 -7.46 -27.27 -14.60
CA ARG A 238 -6.60 -27.96 -15.58
C ARG A 238 -5.40 -28.69 -14.96
N GLN A 239 -5.03 -28.39 -13.71
CA GLN A 239 -3.93 -29.03 -13.00
C GLN A 239 -4.33 -30.34 -12.28
N GLY A 240 -5.57 -30.82 -12.48
CA GLY A 240 -6.02 -32.14 -12.03
C GLY A 240 -5.83 -32.37 -10.54
N GLU A 241 -5.10 -33.43 -10.16
CA GLU A 241 -4.84 -33.82 -8.77
C GLU A 241 -4.32 -32.68 -7.89
N HIS A 242 -3.51 -31.77 -8.44
CA HIS A 242 -3.00 -30.62 -7.70
C HIS A 242 -4.12 -29.65 -7.30
N PHE A 243 -5.12 -29.45 -8.17
CA PHE A 243 -6.30 -28.64 -7.88
C PHE A 243 -7.17 -29.29 -6.79
N TYR A 244 -7.42 -30.59 -6.88
CA TYR A 244 -8.21 -31.31 -5.89
C TYR A 244 -7.51 -31.32 -4.52
N LEU A 245 -6.19 -31.51 -4.48
CA LEU A 245 -5.40 -31.42 -3.26
C LEU A 245 -5.53 -30.04 -2.62
N ARG A 246 -5.43 -28.95 -3.39
CA ARG A 246 -5.63 -27.60 -2.88
C ARG A 246 -6.99 -27.45 -2.19
N THR A 247 -8.04 -27.98 -2.81
CA THR A 247 -9.41 -27.95 -2.25
C THR A 247 -9.47 -28.73 -0.95
N LEU A 248 -8.89 -29.94 -0.89
CA LEU A 248 -8.83 -30.73 0.35
C LEU A 248 -8.11 -30.00 1.48
N LEU A 249 -7.04 -29.26 1.18
CA LEU A 249 -6.29 -28.48 2.18
C LEU A 249 -7.08 -27.31 2.78
N THR A 250 -8.20 -26.91 2.17
CA THR A 250 -9.08 -25.88 2.73
C THR A 250 -10.11 -26.42 3.72
N VAL A 251 -10.29 -27.75 3.76
CA VAL A 251 -11.30 -28.41 4.61
C VAL A 251 -10.68 -29.39 5.61
N LYS A 252 -9.62 -30.12 5.22
CA LYS A 252 -9.00 -31.14 6.05
C LYS A 252 -8.16 -30.49 7.15
N ARG A 253 -8.53 -30.78 8.39
CA ARG A 253 -7.81 -30.36 9.60
C ARG A 253 -6.83 -31.45 10.03
N GLY A 254 -5.67 -31.03 10.53
CA GLY A 254 -4.73 -31.91 11.24
C GLY A 254 -4.22 -33.13 10.48
N ALA A 255 -4.14 -33.08 9.14
CA ALA A 255 -3.68 -34.22 8.36
C ALA A 255 -2.27 -34.64 8.80
N ARG A 256 -2.06 -35.95 8.99
CA ARG A 256 -0.79 -36.53 9.46
C ARG A 256 -0.01 -37.22 8.35
N SER A 257 -0.64 -37.43 7.20
CA SER A 257 -0.08 -38.09 6.03
C SER A 257 -0.85 -37.68 4.77
N TYR A 258 -0.34 -38.03 3.60
CA TYR A 258 -1.09 -37.89 2.34
C TYR A 258 -2.39 -38.69 2.37
N ARG A 259 -2.34 -39.92 2.89
CA ARG A 259 -3.53 -40.77 3.02
C ARG A 259 -4.63 -40.11 3.85
N ASP A 260 -4.26 -39.41 4.93
CA ASP A 260 -5.21 -38.67 5.77
C ASP A 260 -5.90 -37.55 4.98
N LEU A 261 -5.24 -36.93 3.99
CA LEU A 261 -5.84 -35.88 3.16
C LEU A 261 -6.95 -36.43 2.24
N TYR A 262 -6.87 -37.70 1.87
CA TYR A 262 -7.81 -38.35 0.95
C TYR A 262 -8.98 -39.06 1.66
N THR A 263 -8.98 -39.12 2.99
CA THR A 263 -10.07 -39.74 3.76
C THR A 263 -11.06 -38.70 4.26
N VAL A 264 -12.35 -39.02 4.19
CA VAL A 264 -13.42 -38.30 4.87
C VAL A 264 -13.66 -39.04 6.19
N ASN A 265 -13.61 -38.30 7.31
CA ASN A 265 -14.08 -38.81 8.61
C ASN A 265 -15.48 -38.27 8.86
#